data_AF-A0A960ZHF0-F1
#
_entry.id   AF-A0A960ZHF0-F1
#
_cell.length_a   1.000
_cell.length_b   1.000
_cell.length_c   1.000
_cell.angle_alpha   90.00
_cell.angle_beta   90.00
_cell.angle_gamma   90.00
#
_symmetry.space_group_name_H-M   'P 1'
#
loop_
_entity.id
_entity.type
_entity.pdbx_description
1 polymer ?
#
loop_
_entity_poly.entity_id
_entity_poly.type
_entity_poly.pdbx_seq_one_letter_code
_entity_poly.pdbx_strand_id
1 'polypeptide(L)'
;PTVSEIESLLKATLANFASVPNNLTEIDMEDLIKSAMGLTYDEARQAFQVAFIGRKVLDRECIKSVIAEKSKVVRKDGVLEYIDIDFNMEEIGGLDNLKAWLEARTKFFSKDARHFGISPPKGILLTGISGCGKSSCVKAISQYWRLPLMRLDMTKVYGGTLGNPEETMRRALQTVEAVAPVILWIEEIEKGVAGFTQGDGGVTARIFSSFLTWMQEKESLVFVAATANEINKLPPELLRKGRFDEIFFTDLPTEPERTEIFKVHIRKRKQDPNTFKLDQLAKATNGFSGAEIEQVVASGMYKAFNEKRKFNDQDLYVEISKTVPLATTMAEQIKSIKRWADTRAVKASK
;
A
#
# COMPACT_ATOMS: atom_id res chain seq x y z
N PRO A 1 24.77 -5.59 6.26
CA PRO A 1 25.71 -4.44 6.29
C PRO A 1 25.07 -3.29 7.08
N THR A 2 25.88 -2.50 7.79
CA THR A 2 25.42 -1.30 8.50
C THR A 2 25.06 -0.18 7.52
N VAL A 3 24.32 0.83 7.97
CA VAL A 3 24.00 2.01 7.13
C VAL A 3 25.28 2.68 6.60
N SER A 4 26.32 2.76 7.42
CA SER A 4 27.62 3.34 7.06
C SER A 4 28.34 2.52 5.97
N GLU A 5 28.24 1.18 6.05
CA GLU A 5 28.82 0.29 5.04
C GLU A 5 28.09 0.42 3.70
N ILE A 6 26.75 0.51 3.70
CA ILE A 6 25.96 0.72 2.48
C ILE A 6 26.26 2.11 1.90
N GLU A 7 26.38 3.14 2.73
CA GLU A 7 26.75 4.49 2.28
C GLU A 7 28.14 4.49 1.62
N SER A 8 29.10 3.81 2.23
CA SER A 8 30.46 3.67 1.67
C SER A 8 30.45 2.91 0.35
N LEU A 9 29.66 1.84 0.26
CA LEU A 9 29.48 1.04 -0.95
C LEU A 9 28.82 1.85 -2.08
N LEU A 10 27.79 2.64 -1.76
CA LEU A 10 27.13 3.53 -2.72
C LEU A 10 28.13 4.55 -3.27
N LYS A 11 28.89 5.22 -2.40
CA LYS A 11 29.94 6.19 -2.81
C LYS A 11 31.00 5.53 -3.70
N ALA A 12 31.48 4.34 -3.33
CA ALA A 12 32.44 3.58 -4.13
C ALA A 12 31.86 3.18 -5.50
N THR A 13 30.58 2.81 -5.54
CA THR A 13 29.92 2.46 -6.80
C THR A 13 29.75 3.68 -7.68
N LEU A 14 29.30 4.82 -7.14
CA LEU A 14 29.18 6.08 -7.88
C LEU A 14 30.52 6.54 -8.47
N ALA A 15 31.62 6.35 -7.75
CA ALA A 15 32.96 6.66 -8.27
C ALA A 15 33.30 5.87 -9.54
N ASN A 16 32.83 4.62 -9.66
CA ASN A 16 33.00 3.82 -10.89
C ASN A 16 32.15 4.30 -12.07
N PHE A 17 31.14 5.15 -11.82
CA PHE A 17 30.27 5.75 -12.83
C PHE A 17 30.45 7.27 -12.93
N ALA A 18 31.62 7.81 -12.52
CA ALA A 18 31.89 9.25 -12.49
C ALA A 18 31.76 9.94 -13.87
N SER A 19 31.81 9.19 -14.97
CA SER A 19 31.57 9.71 -16.32
C SER A 19 30.10 9.96 -16.65
N VAL A 20 29.17 9.46 -15.84
CA VAL A 20 27.72 9.64 -16.02
C VAL A 20 27.28 10.86 -15.19
N PRO A 21 26.59 11.85 -15.79
CA PRO A 21 26.05 12.98 -15.05
C PRO A 21 25.19 12.54 -13.85
N ASN A 22 25.43 13.13 -12.69
CA ASN A 22 24.73 12.80 -11.44
C ASN A 22 23.75 13.92 -11.05
N ASN A 23 22.45 13.63 -11.10
CA ASN A 23 21.36 14.51 -10.70
C ASN A 23 20.69 14.05 -9.39
N LEU A 24 21.33 13.18 -8.61
CA LEU A 24 20.80 12.71 -7.33
C LEU A 24 20.96 13.81 -6.26
N THR A 25 19.86 14.13 -5.58
CA THR A 25 19.88 15.02 -4.40
C THR A 25 20.34 14.27 -3.14
N GLU A 26 20.62 14.98 -2.05
CA GLU A 26 20.91 14.34 -0.76
C GLU A 26 19.78 13.42 -0.30
N ILE A 27 18.53 13.81 -0.53
CA ILE A 27 17.34 13.00 -0.22
C ILE A 27 17.33 11.71 -1.06
N ASP A 28 17.65 11.81 -2.35
CA ASP A 28 17.68 10.63 -3.24
C ASP A 28 18.81 9.67 -2.86
N MET A 29 19.94 10.20 -2.39
CA MET A 29 21.06 9.42 -1.86
C MET A 29 20.66 8.65 -0.59
N GLU A 30 19.95 9.30 0.34
CA GLU A 30 19.40 8.62 1.51
C GLU A 30 18.40 7.53 1.12
N ASP A 31 17.55 7.77 0.13
CA ASP A 31 16.56 6.80 -0.33
C ASP A 31 17.19 5.61 -1.06
N LEU A 32 18.28 5.83 -1.82
CA LEU A 32 19.09 4.75 -2.38
C LEU A 32 19.67 3.86 -1.28
N ILE A 33 20.22 4.46 -0.22
CA ILE A 33 20.73 3.71 0.94
C ILE A 33 19.60 2.91 1.59
N LYS A 34 18.46 3.54 1.88
CA LYS A 34 17.27 2.87 2.45
C LYS A 34 16.80 1.70 1.59
N SER A 35 16.79 1.88 0.27
CA SER A 35 16.33 0.85 -0.66
C SER A 35 17.24 -0.39 -0.70
N ALA A 36 18.55 -0.22 -0.46
CA ALA A 36 19.52 -1.31 -0.41
C ALA A 36 19.69 -1.94 0.98
N MET A 37 19.17 -1.32 2.05
CA MET A 37 19.19 -1.90 3.40
C MET A 37 18.47 -3.26 3.42
N GLY A 38 18.99 -4.18 4.25
CA GLY A 38 18.50 -5.56 4.35
C GLY A 38 19.06 -6.51 3.28
N LEU A 39 19.79 -6.01 2.29
CA LEU A 39 20.59 -6.84 1.39
C LEU A 39 21.93 -7.20 2.03
N THR A 40 22.51 -8.34 1.64
CA THR A 40 23.93 -8.63 1.88
C THR A 40 24.82 -7.61 1.14
N TYR A 41 26.11 -7.56 1.50
CA TYR A 41 27.03 -6.62 0.87
C TYR A 41 27.11 -6.80 -0.67
N ASP A 42 27.19 -8.06 -1.12
CA ASP A 42 27.27 -8.39 -2.55
C ASP A 42 25.96 -8.10 -3.28
N GLU A 43 24.81 -8.40 -2.67
CA GLU A 43 23.49 -8.08 -3.23
C GLU A 43 23.29 -6.56 -3.34
N ALA A 44 23.67 -5.78 -2.32
CA ALA A 44 23.61 -4.32 -2.36
C ALA A 44 24.51 -3.75 -3.47
N ARG A 45 25.74 -4.30 -3.60
CA ARG A 45 26.68 -3.91 -4.65
C ARG A 45 26.09 -4.18 -6.03
N GLN A 46 25.55 -5.38 -6.23
CA GLN A 46 24.92 -5.78 -7.48
C GLN A 46 23.71 -4.87 -7.78
N ALA A 47 22.87 -4.58 -6.79
CA ALA A 47 21.70 -3.72 -6.96
C ALA A 47 22.08 -2.31 -7.41
N PHE A 48 23.12 -1.70 -6.82
CA PHE A 48 23.61 -0.40 -7.27
C PHE A 48 24.22 -0.46 -8.68
N GLN A 49 24.98 -1.50 -9.00
CA GLN A 49 25.53 -1.68 -10.34
C GLN A 49 24.43 -1.79 -11.39
N VAL A 50 23.45 -2.66 -11.17
CA VAL A 50 22.29 -2.85 -12.06
C VAL A 50 21.50 -1.54 -12.20
N ALA A 51 21.36 -0.77 -11.12
CA ALA A 51 20.67 0.51 -11.16
C ALA A 51 21.37 1.55 -12.04
N PHE A 52 22.71 1.52 -12.15
CA PHE A 52 23.49 2.56 -12.85
C PHE A 52 23.91 2.17 -14.27
N ILE A 53 24.11 0.89 -14.55
CA ILE A 53 24.54 0.39 -15.87
C ILE A 53 23.55 0.83 -16.95
N GLY A 54 24.10 1.40 -18.05
CA GLY A 54 23.34 1.77 -19.24
C GLY A 54 22.55 3.08 -19.11
N ARG A 55 22.61 3.77 -17.96
CA ARG A 55 21.98 5.07 -17.79
C ARG A 55 22.79 6.20 -18.41
N LYS A 56 22.09 7.16 -19.00
CA LYS A 56 22.68 8.41 -19.50
C LYS A 56 22.86 9.46 -18.40
N VAL A 57 22.04 9.39 -17.36
CA VAL A 57 22.04 10.27 -16.19
C VAL A 57 21.65 9.43 -14.97
N LEU A 58 22.31 9.65 -13.83
CA LEU A 58 21.91 9.08 -12.55
C LEU A 58 20.87 10.01 -11.92
N ASP A 59 19.66 9.50 -11.76
CA ASP A 59 18.50 10.23 -11.26
C ASP A 59 17.65 9.37 -10.33
N ARG A 60 16.54 9.92 -9.84
CA ARG A 60 15.61 9.26 -8.92
C ARG A 60 15.09 7.89 -9.39
N GLU A 61 15.10 7.62 -10.69
CA GLU A 61 14.65 6.32 -11.22
C GLU A 61 15.61 5.18 -10.84
N CYS A 62 16.85 5.49 -10.41
CA CYS A 62 17.78 4.49 -9.86
C CYS A 62 17.21 3.80 -8.61
N ILE A 63 16.43 4.52 -7.79
CA ILE A 63 15.82 3.98 -6.56
C ILE A 63 14.89 2.81 -6.92
N LYS A 64 14.06 2.98 -7.96
CA LYS A 64 13.16 1.90 -8.42
C LYS A 64 13.94 0.66 -8.84
N SER A 65 15.07 0.83 -9.53
CA SER A 65 15.92 -0.29 -9.95
C SER A 65 16.52 -1.05 -8.76
N VAL A 66 16.98 -0.35 -7.72
CA VAL A 66 17.49 -0.99 -6.49
C VAL A 66 16.39 -1.76 -5.77
N ILE A 67 15.20 -1.16 -5.62
CA ILE A 67 14.05 -1.83 -5.01
C ILE A 67 13.65 -3.07 -5.82
N ALA A 68 13.64 -2.98 -7.15
CA ALA A 68 13.34 -4.10 -8.03
C ALA A 68 14.35 -5.25 -7.85
N GLU A 69 15.64 -4.97 -7.69
CA GLU A 69 16.64 -6.00 -7.41
C GLU A 69 16.42 -6.64 -6.04
N LYS A 70 16.16 -5.83 -5.01
CA LYS A 70 15.82 -6.31 -3.67
C LYS A 70 14.59 -7.23 -3.67
N SER A 71 13.62 -6.96 -4.53
CA SER A 71 12.42 -7.81 -4.66
C SER A 71 12.73 -9.25 -5.08
N LYS A 72 13.81 -9.48 -5.86
CA LYS A 72 14.17 -10.82 -6.35
C LYS A 72 14.62 -11.75 -5.22
N VAL A 73 15.24 -11.19 -4.18
CA VAL A 73 15.64 -11.94 -2.99
C VAL A 73 14.41 -12.47 -2.26
N VAL A 74 13.36 -11.66 -2.14
CA VAL A 74 12.13 -11.96 -1.39
C VAL A 74 11.23 -12.98 -2.08
N ARG A 75 11.20 -13.01 -3.42
CA ARG A 75 10.32 -13.93 -4.18
C ARG A 75 10.60 -15.42 -3.90
N LYS A 76 11.73 -15.76 -3.27
CA LYS A 76 12.09 -17.15 -2.94
C LYS A 76 11.20 -17.78 -1.86
N ASP A 77 10.53 -17.00 -1.01
CA ASP A 77 9.74 -17.53 0.11
C ASP A 77 8.31 -17.98 -0.24
N GLY A 78 7.80 -17.62 -1.42
CA GLY A 78 6.50 -18.07 -1.97
C GLY A 78 5.23 -17.48 -1.30
N VAL A 79 5.31 -17.05 -0.04
CA VAL A 79 4.21 -16.44 0.74
C VAL A 79 4.17 -14.91 0.59
N LEU A 80 5.34 -14.30 0.42
CA LEU A 80 5.49 -12.86 0.27
C LEU A 80 5.53 -12.48 -1.20
N GLU A 81 4.74 -11.49 -1.55
CA GLU A 81 4.70 -10.91 -2.89
C GLU A 81 5.21 -9.48 -2.84
N TYR A 82 6.22 -9.17 -3.63
CA TYR A 82 6.60 -7.79 -3.86
C TYR A 82 5.59 -7.13 -4.78
N ILE A 83 4.98 -6.03 -4.32
CA ILE A 83 4.02 -5.27 -5.10
C ILE A 83 4.77 -4.18 -5.84
N ASP A 84 4.81 -4.31 -7.17
CA ASP A 84 5.31 -3.24 -8.01
C ASP A 84 4.31 -2.08 -8.04
N ILE A 85 4.82 -0.87 -7.89
CA ILE A 85 4.01 0.33 -7.77
C ILE A 85 4.31 1.24 -8.94
N ASP A 86 3.35 1.29 -9.86
CA ASP A 86 3.43 2.07 -11.09
C ASP A 86 2.32 3.15 -11.14
N PHE A 87 2.00 3.76 -10.00
CA PHE A 87 1.07 4.90 -9.94
C PHE A 87 1.78 6.15 -9.40
N ASN A 88 1.45 7.31 -9.96
CA ASN A 88 1.91 8.60 -9.46
C ASN A 88 1.05 9.02 -8.24
N MET A 89 1.64 9.63 -7.22
CA MET A 89 0.91 10.11 -6.03
C MET A 89 -0.21 11.10 -6.36
N GLU A 90 -0.06 11.82 -7.47
CA GLU A 90 -1.11 12.70 -8.03
C GLU A 90 -2.37 11.94 -8.49
N GLU A 91 -2.29 10.62 -8.66
CA GLU A 91 -3.41 9.76 -9.04
C GLU A 91 -4.23 9.27 -7.85
N ILE A 92 -3.86 9.65 -6.62
CA ILE A 92 -4.63 9.34 -5.42
C ILE A 92 -5.25 10.62 -4.88
N GLY A 93 -6.46 10.92 -5.37
CA GLY A 93 -7.31 12.00 -4.88
C GLY A 93 -7.73 11.77 -3.42
N GLY A 94 -7.89 12.85 -2.65
CA GLY A 94 -8.25 12.80 -1.23
C GLY A 94 -7.11 12.32 -0.33
N LEU A 95 -7.49 11.62 0.75
CA LEU A 95 -6.60 11.07 1.80
C LEU A 95 -5.82 12.12 2.60
N ASP A 96 -6.34 13.34 2.74
CA ASP A 96 -5.65 14.46 3.38
C ASP A 96 -5.13 14.14 4.78
N ASN A 97 -5.95 13.50 5.61
CA ASN A 97 -5.59 13.20 6.99
C ASN A 97 -4.53 12.09 7.05
N LEU A 98 -4.63 11.08 6.17
CA LEU A 98 -3.59 10.05 6.05
C LEU A 98 -2.28 10.67 5.56
N LYS A 99 -2.31 11.50 4.51
CA LYS A 99 -1.13 12.19 3.97
C LYS A 99 -0.46 13.05 5.04
N ALA A 100 -1.22 13.86 5.78
CA ALA A 100 -0.69 14.67 6.87
C ALA A 100 -0.06 13.81 7.99
N TRP A 101 -0.67 12.68 8.31
CA TRP A 101 -0.14 11.75 9.31
C TRP A 101 1.18 11.09 8.87
N LEU A 102 1.29 10.73 7.58
CA LEU A 102 2.51 10.18 6.98
C LEU A 102 3.61 11.24 6.90
N GLU A 103 3.26 12.46 6.51
CA GLU A 103 4.18 13.61 6.40
C GLU A 103 4.89 13.88 7.72
N ALA A 104 4.11 14.00 8.79
CA ALA A 104 4.59 14.22 10.15
C ALA A 104 5.55 13.12 10.64
N ARG A 105 5.50 11.94 10.02
CA ARG A 105 6.32 10.79 10.40
C ARG A 105 7.46 10.51 9.44
N THR A 106 7.53 11.14 8.27
CA THR A 106 8.54 10.85 7.24
C THR A 106 9.96 10.76 7.79
N LYS A 107 10.36 11.64 8.72
CA LYS A 107 11.73 11.70 9.24
C LYS A 107 12.06 10.63 10.30
N PHE A 108 11.18 9.67 10.57
CA PHE A 108 11.39 8.64 11.61
C PHE A 108 12.67 7.81 11.39
N PHE A 109 13.16 7.70 10.16
CA PHE A 109 14.38 6.96 9.83
C PHE A 109 15.68 7.76 10.08
N SER A 110 15.59 9.08 10.30
CA SER A 110 16.76 9.95 10.39
C SER A 110 17.59 9.70 11.65
N LYS A 111 18.90 10.02 11.59
CA LYS A 111 19.78 9.94 12.76
C LYS A 111 19.29 10.86 13.89
N ASP A 112 18.76 12.02 13.55
CA ASP A 112 18.23 12.99 14.50
C ASP A 112 16.99 12.47 15.22
N ALA A 113 16.07 11.81 14.50
CA ALA A 113 14.90 11.18 15.10
C ALA A 113 15.29 10.13 16.16
N ARG A 114 16.34 9.33 15.88
CA ARG A 114 16.86 8.36 16.85
C ARG A 114 17.47 9.03 18.08
N HIS A 115 18.29 10.07 17.89
CA HIS A 115 18.89 10.81 19.01
C HIS A 115 17.84 11.53 19.87
N PHE A 116 16.75 11.99 19.25
CA PHE A 116 15.61 12.59 19.95
C PHE A 116 14.79 11.56 20.75
N GLY A 117 14.97 10.25 20.50
CA GLY A 117 14.19 9.19 21.15
C GLY A 117 12.85 8.90 20.47
N ILE A 118 12.69 9.24 19.18
CA ILE A 118 11.50 8.88 18.41
C ILE A 118 11.50 7.37 18.13
N SER A 119 10.49 6.68 18.63
CA SER A 119 10.21 5.29 18.23
C SER A 119 9.66 5.23 16.79
N PRO A 120 10.16 4.32 15.94
CA PRO A 120 9.61 4.11 14.61
C PRO A 120 8.11 3.73 14.67
N PRO A 121 7.30 4.17 13.69
CA PRO A 121 5.91 3.74 13.61
C PRO A 121 5.83 2.23 13.37
N LYS A 122 4.92 1.56 14.07
CA LYS A 122 4.71 0.11 14.00
C LYS A 122 3.74 -0.29 12.90
N GLY A 123 2.68 0.48 12.68
CA GLY A 123 1.70 0.16 11.67
C GLY A 123 0.41 0.96 11.72
N ILE A 124 -0.42 0.80 10.68
CA ILE A 124 -1.79 1.30 10.65
C ILE A 124 -2.78 0.20 10.25
N LEU A 125 -4.03 0.38 10.68
CA LEU A 125 -5.17 -0.39 10.20
C LEU A 125 -6.07 0.50 9.35
N LEU A 126 -6.27 0.12 8.09
CA LEU A 126 -7.19 0.76 7.16
C LEU A 126 -8.50 -0.02 7.13
N THR A 127 -9.56 0.55 7.68
CA THR A 127 -10.89 -0.03 7.70
C THR A 127 -11.87 0.81 6.90
N GLY A 128 -13.02 0.23 6.55
CA GLY A 128 -14.15 0.97 6.02
C GLY A 128 -14.77 0.36 4.79
N ILE A 129 -15.48 1.20 4.05
CA ILE A 129 -16.45 0.74 3.05
C ILE A 129 -15.71 0.02 1.91
N SER A 130 -16.27 -1.09 1.45
CA SER A 130 -15.68 -1.86 0.35
C SER A 130 -15.59 -0.99 -0.91
N GLY A 131 -14.54 -1.18 -1.70
CA GLY A 131 -14.32 -0.39 -2.92
C GLY A 131 -13.94 1.08 -2.71
N CYS A 132 -13.70 1.53 -1.48
CA CYS A 132 -13.35 2.93 -1.16
C CYS A 132 -11.84 3.16 -0.96
N GLY A 133 -11.00 2.38 -1.64
CA GLY A 133 -9.57 2.72 -1.80
C GLY A 133 -8.64 2.30 -0.66
N LYS A 134 -9.02 1.38 0.24
CA LYS A 134 -8.12 0.84 1.29
C LYS A 134 -6.78 0.32 0.74
N SER A 135 -6.82 -0.56 -0.27
CA SER A 135 -5.61 -1.10 -0.91
C SER A 135 -4.80 0.01 -1.63
N SER A 136 -5.49 1.02 -2.18
CA SER A 136 -4.85 2.22 -2.75
C SER A 136 -4.16 3.08 -1.69
N CYS A 137 -4.72 3.18 -0.48
CA CYS A 137 -4.09 3.88 0.65
C CYS A 137 -2.78 3.20 1.05
N VAL A 138 -2.76 1.87 1.19
CA VAL A 138 -1.52 1.13 1.53
C VAL A 138 -0.42 1.39 0.50
N LYS A 139 -0.81 1.29 -0.77
CA LYS A 139 0.03 1.62 -1.91
C LYS A 139 0.58 3.06 -1.80
N ALA A 140 -0.26 4.04 -1.47
CA ALA A 140 0.14 5.44 -1.29
C ALA A 140 1.22 5.62 -0.21
N ILE A 141 1.15 4.86 0.89
CA ILE A 141 2.15 4.92 1.98
C ILE A 141 3.54 4.51 1.46
N SER A 142 3.60 3.46 0.65
CA SER A 142 4.86 3.01 0.04
C SER A 142 5.46 4.04 -0.89
N GLN A 143 4.64 4.74 -1.68
CA GLN A 143 5.12 5.86 -2.50
C GLN A 143 5.55 7.06 -1.65
N TYR A 144 4.77 7.41 -0.62
CA TYR A 144 5.04 8.57 0.22
C TYR A 144 6.38 8.41 0.98
N TRP A 145 6.62 7.23 1.57
CA TRP A 145 7.86 6.94 2.29
C TRP A 145 8.96 6.32 1.43
N ARG A 146 8.70 6.05 0.15
CA ARG A 146 9.65 5.42 -0.80
C ARG A 146 10.21 4.09 -0.26
N LEU A 147 9.37 3.32 0.41
CA LEU A 147 9.73 2.02 0.97
C LEU A 147 9.17 0.88 0.12
N PRO A 148 9.87 -0.26 -0.01
CA PRO A 148 9.34 -1.44 -0.67
C PRO A 148 8.00 -1.88 -0.06
N LEU A 149 7.06 -2.35 -0.90
CA LEU A 149 5.78 -2.89 -0.46
C LEU A 149 5.75 -4.41 -0.63
N MET A 150 5.55 -5.13 0.46
CA MET A 150 5.44 -6.59 0.46
C MET A 150 4.06 -7.00 0.95
N ARG A 151 3.32 -7.73 0.13
CA ARG A 151 2.03 -8.31 0.51
C ARG A 151 2.23 -9.71 1.07
N LEU A 152 1.66 -9.96 2.24
CA LEU A 152 1.57 -11.28 2.85
C LEU A 152 0.29 -11.97 2.39
N ASP A 153 0.43 -13.12 1.74
CA ASP A 153 -0.70 -13.95 1.33
C ASP A 153 -1.10 -14.91 2.46
N MET A 154 -2.12 -14.52 3.24
CA MET A 154 -2.63 -15.34 4.34
C MET A 154 -3.22 -16.67 3.85
N THR A 155 -3.77 -16.73 2.63
CA THR A 155 -4.29 -17.97 2.06
C THR A 155 -3.17 -18.99 1.87
N LYS A 156 -1.99 -18.55 1.43
CA LYS A 156 -0.81 -19.44 1.34
C LYS A 156 -0.25 -19.83 2.71
N VAL A 157 -0.32 -18.96 3.71
CA VAL A 157 0.07 -19.30 5.10
C VAL A 157 -0.77 -20.47 5.61
N TYR A 158 -2.10 -20.39 5.48
CA TYR A 158 -3.00 -21.43 5.98
C TYR A 158 -3.17 -22.63 5.03
N GLY A 159 -2.83 -22.49 3.75
CA GLY A 159 -3.06 -23.50 2.73
C GLY A 159 -2.20 -24.77 2.84
N GLY A 160 -1.26 -24.85 3.78
CA GLY A 160 -0.46 -26.04 4.09
C GLY A 160 0.56 -26.47 3.01
N THR A 161 0.51 -25.89 1.81
CA THR A 161 1.39 -26.20 0.67
C THR A 161 2.85 -25.88 0.93
N LEU A 162 3.15 -25.01 1.91
CA LEU A 162 4.49 -24.56 2.28
C LEU A 162 4.94 -25.07 3.65
N GLY A 163 4.25 -26.10 4.17
CA GLY A 163 4.51 -26.73 5.45
C GLY A 163 3.52 -26.30 6.54
N ASN A 164 3.97 -26.38 7.80
CA ASN A 164 3.15 -25.98 8.94
C ASN A 164 2.84 -24.46 8.87
N PRO A 165 1.57 -24.03 9.05
CA PRO A 165 1.19 -22.61 9.01
C PRO A 165 1.92 -21.70 10.01
N GLU A 166 2.20 -22.17 11.23
CA GLU A 166 2.95 -21.42 12.26
C GLU A 166 4.39 -21.14 11.78
N GLU A 167 5.06 -22.19 11.28
CA GLU A 167 6.41 -22.08 10.71
C GLU A 167 6.45 -21.23 9.45
N THR A 168 5.42 -21.32 8.61
CA THR A 168 5.28 -20.53 7.38
C THR A 168 5.13 -19.04 7.72
N MET A 169 4.28 -18.70 8.69
CA MET A 169 4.14 -17.33 9.17
C MET A 169 5.45 -16.82 9.79
N ARG A 170 6.09 -17.63 10.66
CA ARG A 170 7.36 -17.28 11.31
C ARG A 170 8.45 -16.99 10.27
N ARG A 171 8.60 -17.85 9.27
CA ARG A 171 9.55 -17.64 8.16
C ARG A 171 9.23 -16.37 7.37
N ALA A 172 7.96 -16.14 7.03
CA ALA A 172 7.56 -14.93 6.32
C ALA A 172 7.92 -13.65 7.11
N LEU A 173 7.65 -13.62 8.42
CA LEU A 173 8.03 -12.48 9.26
C LEU A 173 9.56 -12.30 9.30
N GLN A 174 10.33 -13.37 9.47
CA GLN A 174 11.79 -13.31 9.45
C GLN A 174 12.34 -12.74 8.13
N THR A 175 11.77 -13.14 6.99
CA THR A 175 12.14 -12.58 5.69
C THR A 175 11.84 -11.09 5.62
N VAL A 176 10.66 -10.66 6.08
CA VAL A 176 10.28 -9.24 6.08
C VAL A 176 11.22 -8.42 6.97
N GLU A 177 11.65 -8.96 8.10
CA GLU A 177 12.64 -8.29 8.96
C GLU A 177 14.03 -8.21 8.32
N ALA A 178 14.47 -9.29 7.67
CA ALA A 178 15.76 -9.34 6.99
C ALA A 178 15.87 -8.27 5.90
N VAL A 179 14.75 -7.93 5.25
CA VAL A 179 14.67 -6.93 4.18
C VAL A 179 14.19 -5.56 4.65
N ALA A 180 14.12 -5.30 5.96
CA ALA A 180 13.78 -3.97 6.46
C ALA A 180 14.81 -2.90 5.99
N PRO A 181 14.39 -1.65 5.73
CA PRO A 181 13.05 -1.09 5.96
C PRO A 181 12.06 -1.46 4.85
N VAL A 182 10.82 -1.77 5.23
CA VAL A 182 9.78 -2.28 4.33
C VAL A 182 8.38 -2.04 4.90
N ILE A 183 7.39 -1.92 4.02
CA ILE A 183 5.98 -1.95 4.39
C ILE A 183 5.43 -3.36 4.17
N LEU A 184 4.94 -3.99 5.24
CA LEU A 184 4.24 -5.26 5.20
C LEU A 184 2.74 -5.00 5.07
N TRP A 185 2.18 -5.34 3.92
CA TRP A 185 0.76 -5.27 3.65
C TRP A 185 0.07 -6.60 3.97
N ILE A 186 -0.92 -6.55 4.86
CA ILE A 186 -1.84 -7.66 5.13
C ILE A 186 -3.22 -7.25 4.63
N GLU A 187 -3.67 -7.86 3.54
CA GLU A 187 -4.97 -7.57 2.94
C GLU A 187 -6.07 -8.40 3.61
N GLU A 188 -7.18 -7.74 3.97
CA GLU A 188 -8.34 -8.36 4.60
C GLU A 188 -7.95 -9.22 5.81
N ILE A 189 -7.26 -8.60 6.77
CA ILE A 189 -6.72 -9.27 7.96
C ILE A 189 -7.80 -10.04 8.75
N GLU A 190 -9.06 -9.61 8.65
CA GLU A 190 -10.20 -10.31 9.22
C GLU A 190 -10.45 -11.70 8.62
N LYS A 191 -10.05 -11.95 7.37
CA LYS A 191 -10.19 -13.28 6.76
C LYS A 191 -9.16 -14.26 7.31
N GLY A 192 -7.94 -13.78 7.57
CA GLY A 192 -6.90 -14.57 8.25
C GLY A 192 -7.26 -14.86 9.72
N VAL A 193 -7.96 -13.92 10.37
CA VAL A 193 -8.54 -14.09 11.70
C VAL A 193 -9.70 -15.09 11.65
N ALA A 194 -10.71 -14.87 10.80
CA ALA A 194 -11.99 -15.60 10.79
C ALA A 194 -11.92 -17.13 10.56
N GLY A 195 -10.74 -17.69 10.29
CA GLY A 195 -10.48 -19.13 10.49
C GLY A 195 -10.78 -19.64 11.92
N PHE A 196 -11.09 -18.75 12.87
CA PHE A 196 -11.61 -19.04 14.22
C PHE A 196 -12.86 -19.94 14.25
N THR A 197 -13.73 -19.95 13.24
CA THR A 197 -15.09 -20.53 13.36
C THR A 197 -15.31 -21.89 12.69
N GLN A 198 -14.35 -22.41 11.92
CA GLN A 198 -14.45 -23.74 11.30
C GLN A 198 -13.21 -24.60 11.59
N GLY A 199 -13.32 -25.52 12.56
CA GLY A 199 -12.42 -26.68 12.72
C GLY A 199 -11.05 -26.46 13.37
N ASP A 200 -10.32 -25.39 13.02
CA ASP A 200 -8.89 -25.19 13.35
C ASP A 200 -8.60 -24.01 14.31
N GLY A 201 -9.58 -23.66 15.16
CA GLY A 201 -9.53 -22.45 16.00
C GLY A 201 -8.28 -22.29 16.88
N GLY A 202 -7.61 -23.39 17.26
CA GLY A 202 -6.39 -23.34 18.05
C GLY A 202 -5.14 -22.89 17.29
N VAL A 203 -4.96 -23.35 16.04
CA VAL A 203 -3.75 -23.02 15.24
C VAL A 203 -3.82 -21.56 14.80
N THR A 204 -4.96 -21.14 14.26
CA THR A 204 -5.20 -19.75 13.82
C THR A 204 -5.00 -18.76 14.98
N ALA A 205 -5.51 -19.07 16.16
CA ALA A 205 -5.33 -18.24 17.36
C ALA A 205 -3.86 -18.09 17.77
N ARG A 206 -3.07 -19.19 17.72
CA ARG A 206 -1.64 -19.16 18.05
C ARG A 206 -0.85 -18.33 17.05
N ILE A 207 -1.07 -18.54 15.75
CA ILE A 207 -0.42 -17.77 14.68
C ILE A 207 -0.69 -16.28 14.87
N PHE A 208 -1.94 -15.92 15.13
CA PHE A 208 -2.31 -14.53 15.31
C PHE A 208 -1.73 -13.93 16.59
N SER A 209 -1.71 -14.69 17.68
CA SER A 209 -1.06 -14.27 18.93
C SER A 209 0.43 -14.03 18.73
N SER A 210 1.12 -14.93 18.03
CA SER A 210 2.53 -14.77 17.64
C SER A 210 2.75 -13.55 16.76
N PHE A 211 1.87 -13.31 15.78
CA PHE A 211 1.93 -12.13 14.94
C PHE A 211 1.78 -10.83 15.75
N LEU A 212 0.80 -10.78 16.65
CA LEU A 212 0.61 -9.62 17.52
C LEU A 212 1.86 -9.40 18.37
N THR A 213 2.35 -10.42 19.08
CA THR A 213 3.59 -10.35 19.89
C THR A 213 4.75 -9.80 19.06
N TRP A 214 4.97 -10.35 17.87
CA TRP A 214 5.98 -9.85 16.93
C TRP A 214 5.79 -8.36 16.60
N MET A 215 4.56 -7.89 16.32
CA MET A 215 4.34 -6.46 16.06
C MET A 215 4.74 -5.58 17.24
N GLN A 216 4.63 -6.07 18.47
CA GLN A 216 5.01 -5.32 19.67
C GLN A 216 6.52 -5.30 19.89
N GLU A 217 7.16 -6.44 19.72
CA GLU A 217 8.55 -6.69 20.12
C GLU A 217 9.58 -6.38 19.02
N LYS A 218 9.16 -6.35 17.75
CA LYS A 218 10.09 -6.10 16.64
C LYS A 218 10.84 -4.77 16.82
N GLU A 219 12.16 -4.84 16.69
CA GLU A 219 13.04 -3.66 16.58
C GLU A 219 13.29 -3.25 15.12
N SER A 220 12.97 -4.16 14.19
CA SER A 220 13.12 -3.98 12.75
C SER A 220 12.22 -2.84 12.23
N LEU A 221 12.71 -2.12 11.21
CA LEU A 221 11.98 -1.03 10.54
C LEU A 221 10.92 -1.56 9.56
N VAL A 222 10.10 -2.49 10.05
CA VAL A 222 8.95 -3.03 9.33
C VAL A 222 7.71 -2.25 9.76
N PHE A 223 7.03 -1.62 8.81
CA PHE A 223 5.76 -0.95 9.04
C PHE A 223 4.61 -1.82 8.55
N VAL A 224 3.67 -2.18 9.44
CA VAL A 224 2.53 -3.03 9.08
C VAL A 224 1.36 -2.17 8.60
N ALA A 225 0.93 -2.35 7.36
CA ALA A 225 -0.28 -1.75 6.83
C ALA A 225 -1.34 -2.84 6.62
N ALA A 226 -2.32 -2.93 7.52
CA ALA A 226 -3.39 -3.93 7.42
C ALA A 226 -4.66 -3.30 6.84
N THR A 227 -5.42 -4.05 6.02
CA THR A 227 -6.76 -3.64 5.58
C THR A 227 -7.84 -4.52 6.19
N ALA A 228 -9.02 -3.94 6.46
CA ALA A 228 -10.19 -4.69 6.89
C ALA A 228 -11.49 -4.13 6.31
N ASN A 229 -12.40 -5.00 5.88
CA ASN A 229 -13.77 -4.66 5.52
C ASN A 229 -14.72 -4.84 6.72
N GLU A 230 -14.50 -5.89 7.52
CA GLU A 230 -15.37 -6.24 8.64
C GLU A 230 -14.65 -6.11 9.98
N ILE A 231 -14.52 -4.88 10.47
CA ILE A 231 -13.80 -4.62 11.72
C ILE A 231 -14.35 -5.37 12.94
N ASN A 232 -15.65 -5.66 12.96
CA ASN A 232 -16.29 -6.41 14.04
C ASN A 232 -15.84 -7.87 14.12
N LYS A 233 -15.21 -8.42 13.07
CA LYS A 233 -14.63 -9.76 13.07
C LYS A 233 -13.21 -9.78 13.66
N LEU A 234 -12.60 -8.62 13.85
CA LEU A 234 -11.25 -8.54 14.42
C LEU A 234 -11.30 -8.70 15.94
N PRO A 235 -10.34 -9.43 16.53
CA PRO A 235 -10.24 -9.54 17.97
C PRO A 235 -9.94 -8.15 18.57
N PRO A 236 -10.60 -7.76 19.67
CA PRO A 236 -10.35 -6.47 20.32
C PRO A 236 -8.89 -6.23 20.68
N GLU A 237 -8.12 -7.30 20.92
CA GLU A 237 -6.67 -7.28 21.19
C GLU A 237 -5.87 -6.57 20.10
N LEU A 238 -6.29 -6.69 18.84
CA LEU A 238 -5.65 -6.05 17.70
C LEU A 238 -5.91 -4.54 17.67
N LEU A 239 -7.05 -4.10 18.20
CA LEU A 239 -7.46 -2.70 18.21
C LEU A 239 -6.90 -1.92 19.42
N ARG A 240 -6.14 -2.58 20.30
CA ARG A 240 -5.50 -1.93 21.45
C ARG A 240 -4.41 -0.99 20.98
N LYS A 241 -4.38 0.22 21.56
CA LYS A 241 -3.31 1.21 21.32
C LYS A 241 -1.94 0.58 21.61
N GLY A 242 -0.98 0.84 20.72
CA GLY A 242 0.38 0.27 20.77
C GLY A 242 0.60 -0.96 19.88
N ARG A 243 -0.45 -1.47 19.22
CA ARG A 243 -0.34 -2.45 18.11
C ARG A 243 -0.29 -1.72 16.76
N PHE A 244 -1.38 -1.03 16.46
CA PHE A 244 -1.46 -0.04 15.41
C PHE A 244 -1.32 1.35 16.02
N ASP A 245 -0.53 2.20 15.37
CA ASP A 245 -0.34 3.60 15.78
C ASP A 245 -1.60 4.43 15.48
N GLU A 246 -2.31 4.07 14.40
CA GLU A 246 -3.54 4.73 13.99
C GLU A 246 -4.50 3.78 13.26
N ILE A 247 -5.80 4.02 13.42
CA ILE A 247 -6.85 3.35 12.65
C ILE A 247 -7.49 4.38 11.73
N PHE A 248 -7.33 4.18 10.42
CA PHE A 248 -7.91 5.04 9.41
C PHE A 248 -9.19 4.46 8.82
N PHE A 249 -10.23 5.28 8.72
CA PHE A 249 -11.50 4.93 8.12
C PHE A 249 -11.61 5.50 6.70
N THR A 250 -11.84 4.61 5.73
CA THR A 250 -12.13 4.94 4.33
C THR A 250 -13.64 4.97 4.11
N ASP A 251 -14.17 6.17 3.92
CA ASP A 251 -15.60 6.40 3.67
C ASP A 251 -15.90 6.43 2.16
N LEU A 252 -17.17 6.48 1.80
CA LEU A 252 -17.63 6.80 0.45
C LEU A 252 -17.03 8.15 0.02
N PRO A 253 -16.55 8.25 -1.23
CA PRO A 253 -15.91 9.46 -1.71
C PRO A 253 -16.91 10.62 -1.81
N THR A 254 -16.44 11.80 -1.40
CA THR A 254 -17.11 13.09 -1.60
C THR A 254 -17.19 13.44 -3.08
N GLU A 255 -17.99 14.44 -3.45
CA GLU A 255 -18.10 14.89 -4.85
C GLU A 255 -16.74 15.28 -5.46
N PRO A 256 -15.88 16.10 -4.82
CA PRO A 256 -14.55 16.40 -5.35
C PRO A 256 -13.66 15.16 -5.51
N GLU A 257 -13.73 14.21 -4.57
CA GLU A 257 -12.98 12.95 -4.67
C GLU A 257 -13.48 12.11 -5.84
N ARG A 258 -14.80 12.07 -6.11
CA ARG A 258 -15.36 11.35 -7.27
C ARG A 258 -14.88 11.96 -8.59
N THR A 259 -14.76 13.28 -8.69
CA THR A 259 -14.15 13.95 -9.86
C THR A 259 -12.73 13.43 -10.11
N GLU A 260 -11.88 13.38 -9.08
CA GLU A 260 -10.52 12.85 -9.22
C GLU A 260 -10.49 11.35 -9.52
N ILE A 261 -11.39 10.56 -8.91
CA ILE A 261 -11.52 9.12 -9.20
C ILE A 261 -11.85 8.88 -10.68
N PHE A 262 -12.81 9.62 -11.25
CA PHE A 262 -13.13 9.53 -12.69
C PHE A 262 -11.90 9.86 -13.54
N LYS A 263 -11.22 10.97 -13.25
CA LYS A 263 -10.01 11.41 -13.96
C LYS A 263 -8.93 10.34 -13.99
N VAL A 264 -8.67 9.70 -12.85
CA VAL A 264 -7.69 8.62 -12.71
C VAL A 264 -8.09 7.41 -13.56
N HIS A 265 -9.33 6.96 -13.45
CA HIS A 265 -9.79 5.77 -14.17
C HIS A 265 -9.91 5.97 -15.69
N ILE A 266 -10.21 7.20 -16.15
CA ILE A 266 -10.19 7.57 -17.57
C ILE A 266 -8.75 7.60 -18.10
N ARG A 267 -7.82 8.25 -17.39
CA ARG A 267 -6.41 8.32 -17.76
C ARG A 267 -5.75 6.93 -17.82
N LYS A 268 -6.00 6.07 -16.83
CA LYS A 268 -5.51 4.68 -16.78
C LYS A 268 -5.92 3.87 -18.03
N ARG A 269 -7.01 4.25 -18.68
CA ARG A 269 -7.52 3.64 -19.91
C ARG A 269 -7.13 4.41 -21.18
N LYS A 270 -6.10 5.25 -21.09
CA LYS A 270 -5.49 6.01 -22.19
C LYS A 270 -6.48 6.96 -22.89
N GLN A 271 -7.45 7.49 -22.14
CA GLN A 271 -8.37 8.52 -22.59
C GLN A 271 -8.01 9.85 -21.92
N ASP A 272 -8.33 10.97 -22.56
CA ASP A 272 -8.09 12.30 -22.01
C ASP A 272 -9.25 12.71 -21.08
N PRO A 273 -9.05 12.88 -19.77
CA PRO A 273 -10.11 13.30 -18.86
C PRO A 273 -10.73 14.66 -19.19
N ASN A 274 -9.99 15.54 -19.89
CA ASN A 274 -10.49 16.87 -20.25
C ASN A 274 -11.60 16.83 -21.31
N THR A 275 -11.79 15.70 -21.99
CA THR A 275 -12.89 15.53 -22.95
C THR A 275 -14.22 15.15 -22.28
N PHE A 276 -14.25 14.99 -20.96
CA PHE A 276 -15.41 14.57 -20.18
C PHE A 276 -15.85 15.66 -19.21
N LYS A 277 -17.15 15.71 -18.92
CA LYS A 277 -17.75 16.64 -17.94
C LYS A 277 -17.67 16.04 -16.54
N LEU A 278 -16.45 15.93 -16.00
CA LEU A 278 -16.16 15.23 -14.75
C LEU A 278 -17.01 15.69 -13.56
N ASP A 279 -17.23 17.00 -13.40
CA ASP A 279 -18.05 17.53 -12.30
C ASP A 279 -19.52 17.10 -12.41
N GLN A 280 -20.06 16.96 -13.63
CA GLN A 280 -21.43 16.50 -13.83
C GLN A 280 -21.55 14.99 -13.57
N LEU A 281 -20.52 14.23 -13.95
CA LEU A 281 -20.44 12.80 -13.65
C LEU A 281 -20.35 12.57 -12.13
N ALA A 282 -19.51 13.33 -11.43
CA ALA A 282 -19.37 13.25 -9.97
C ALA A 282 -20.67 13.55 -9.21
N LYS A 283 -21.47 14.50 -9.69
CA LYS A 283 -22.82 14.78 -9.17
C LYS A 283 -23.80 13.63 -9.42
N ALA A 284 -23.74 13.02 -10.60
CA ALA A 284 -24.61 11.91 -10.98
C ALA A 284 -24.30 10.60 -10.22
N THR A 285 -23.11 10.46 -9.65
CA THR A 285 -22.67 9.26 -8.92
C THR A 285 -22.65 9.45 -7.41
N ASN A 286 -23.59 10.20 -6.84
CA ASN A 286 -23.69 10.34 -5.39
C ASN A 286 -23.90 8.96 -4.72
N GLY A 287 -23.09 8.66 -3.71
CA GLY A 287 -23.11 7.36 -3.01
C GLY A 287 -22.35 6.22 -3.69
N PHE A 288 -21.72 6.46 -4.85
CA PHE A 288 -20.87 5.46 -5.50
C PHE A 288 -19.52 5.37 -4.77
N SER A 289 -19.02 4.15 -4.62
CA SER A 289 -17.64 3.86 -4.23
C SER A 289 -16.69 4.07 -5.42
N GLY A 290 -15.38 4.12 -5.13
CA GLY A 290 -14.36 4.21 -6.17
C GLY A 290 -14.39 3.03 -7.13
N ALA A 291 -14.62 1.81 -6.62
CA ALA A 291 -14.76 0.61 -7.44
C ALA A 291 -15.97 0.65 -8.38
N GLU A 292 -17.09 1.22 -7.94
CA GLU A 292 -18.28 1.38 -8.81
C GLU A 292 -18.01 2.39 -9.93
N ILE A 293 -17.31 3.49 -9.63
CA ILE A 293 -16.88 4.44 -10.66
C ILE A 293 -15.91 3.77 -11.64
N GLU A 294 -14.94 2.99 -11.15
CA GLU A 294 -14.04 2.21 -12.01
C GLU A 294 -14.81 1.29 -12.96
N GLN A 295 -15.85 0.62 -12.44
CA GLN A 295 -16.68 -0.30 -13.21
C GLN A 295 -17.54 0.45 -14.23
N VAL A 296 -18.12 1.59 -13.89
CA VAL A 296 -18.85 2.45 -14.83
C VAL A 296 -17.97 2.86 -16.00
N VAL A 297 -16.74 3.30 -15.74
CA VAL A 297 -15.77 3.67 -16.79
C VAL A 297 -15.40 2.46 -17.64
N ALA A 298 -15.15 1.30 -17.01
CA ALA A 298 -14.82 0.06 -17.72
C ALA A 298 -15.96 -0.38 -18.67
N SER A 299 -17.18 -0.47 -18.15
CA SER A 299 -18.37 -0.89 -18.91
C SER A 299 -18.68 0.07 -20.05
N GLY A 300 -18.59 1.39 -19.80
CA GLY A 300 -18.82 2.40 -20.82
C GLY A 300 -17.83 2.29 -21.98
N MET A 301 -16.55 1.99 -21.66
CA MET A 301 -15.54 1.75 -22.68
C MET A 301 -15.79 0.49 -23.50
N TYR A 302 -16.22 -0.62 -22.88
CA TYR A 302 -16.59 -1.83 -23.61
C TYR A 302 -17.70 -1.54 -24.64
N LYS A 303 -18.71 -0.77 -24.25
CA LYS A 303 -19.80 -0.37 -25.14
C LYS A 303 -19.28 0.44 -26.33
N ALA A 304 -18.52 1.51 -26.07
CA ALA A 304 -17.97 2.36 -27.13
C ALA A 304 -17.06 1.58 -28.09
N PHE A 305 -16.24 0.67 -27.56
CA PHE A 305 -15.36 -0.19 -28.35
C PHE A 305 -16.14 -1.14 -29.26
N ASN A 306 -17.16 -1.83 -28.73
CA ASN A 306 -18.00 -2.75 -29.50
C ASN A 306 -18.78 -2.04 -30.61
N GLU A 307 -19.21 -0.80 -30.36
CA GLU A 307 -19.89 0.05 -31.34
C GLU A 307 -18.91 0.77 -32.30
N LYS A 308 -17.60 0.51 -32.19
CA LYS A 308 -16.53 1.09 -33.02
C LYS A 308 -16.54 2.62 -33.08
N ARG A 309 -16.85 3.27 -31.96
CA ARG A 309 -16.89 4.73 -31.84
C ARG A 309 -16.03 5.23 -30.69
N LYS A 310 -15.84 6.54 -30.63
CA LYS A 310 -15.16 7.20 -29.51
C LYS A 310 -16.00 7.07 -28.23
N PHE A 311 -15.31 6.78 -27.14
CA PHE A 311 -15.86 6.80 -25.78
C PHE A 311 -16.16 8.25 -25.35
N ASN A 312 -17.33 8.48 -24.76
CA ASN A 312 -17.79 9.83 -24.38
C ASN A 312 -18.69 9.80 -23.13
N ASP A 313 -19.14 10.97 -22.66
CA ASP A 313 -19.97 11.09 -21.45
C ASP A 313 -21.27 10.27 -21.49
N GLN A 314 -21.88 10.07 -22.66
CA GLN A 314 -23.14 9.34 -22.77
C GLN A 314 -22.99 7.87 -22.38
N ASP A 315 -21.82 7.27 -22.66
CA ASP A 315 -21.51 5.92 -22.23
C ASP A 315 -21.51 5.80 -20.71
N LEU A 316 -20.90 6.79 -20.04
CA LEU A 316 -20.84 6.85 -18.60
C LEU A 316 -22.23 7.04 -17.99
N TYR A 317 -23.04 7.98 -18.49
CA TYR A 317 -24.40 8.19 -17.96
C TYR A 317 -25.29 6.97 -18.10
N VAL A 318 -25.18 6.23 -19.22
CA VAL A 318 -25.94 4.99 -19.41
C VAL A 318 -25.55 3.96 -18.36
N GLU A 319 -24.24 3.76 -18.11
CA GLU A 319 -23.78 2.79 -17.11
C GLU A 319 -24.07 3.24 -15.67
N ILE A 320 -24.00 4.54 -15.37
CA ILE A 320 -24.44 5.10 -14.08
C ILE A 320 -25.91 4.77 -13.83
N SER A 321 -26.78 4.94 -14.83
CA SER A 321 -28.23 4.67 -14.67
C SER A 321 -28.57 3.20 -14.41
N LYS A 322 -27.69 2.27 -14.81
CA LYS A 322 -27.84 0.83 -14.58
C LYS A 322 -27.24 0.36 -13.25
N THR A 323 -26.43 1.20 -12.61
CA THR A 323 -25.68 0.83 -11.40
C THR A 323 -26.47 1.25 -10.17
N VAL A 324 -26.79 0.29 -9.31
CA VAL A 324 -27.36 0.57 -7.99
C VAL A 324 -26.20 0.73 -7.00
N PRO A 325 -26.02 1.90 -6.37
CA PRO A 325 -24.85 2.16 -5.55
C PRO A 325 -24.83 1.32 -4.28
N LEU A 326 -23.63 0.99 -3.82
CA LEU A 326 -23.36 0.27 -2.57
C LEU A 326 -23.98 0.97 -1.36
N ALA A 327 -23.99 2.31 -1.38
CA ALA A 327 -24.66 3.14 -0.39
C ALA A 327 -26.15 2.80 -0.20
N THR A 328 -26.80 2.31 -1.25
CA THR A 328 -28.20 1.88 -1.22
C THR A 328 -28.32 0.40 -0.87
N THR A 329 -27.57 -0.48 -1.52
CA THR A 329 -27.69 -1.94 -1.31
C THR A 329 -27.22 -2.40 0.06
N MET A 330 -26.28 -1.68 0.68
CA MET A 330 -25.69 -2.00 1.98
C MET A 330 -25.88 -0.88 3.01
N ALA A 331 -26.96 -0.09 2.88
CA ALA A 331 -27.20 1.10 3.69
C ALA A 331 -27.10 0.86 5.21
N GLU A 332 -27.70 -0.23 5.71
CA GLU A 332 -27.68 -0.58 7.14
C GLU A 332 -26.27 -0.92 7.64
N GLN A 333 -25.53 -1.70 6.85
CA GLN A 333 -24.17 -2.11 7.18
C GLN A 333 -23.22 -0.90 7.15
N ILE A 334 -23.33 -0.04 6.13
CA ILE A 334 -22.57 1.20 6.02
C ILE A 334 -22.87 2.11 7.23
N LYS A 335 -24.14 2.27 7.61
CA LYS A 335 -24.53 3.07 8.78
C LYS A 335 -23.91 2.52 10.07
N SER A 336 -23.92 1.20 10.23
CA SER A 336 -23.31 0.52 11.39
C SER A 336 -21.80 0.76 11.46
N ILE A 337 -21.10 0.55 10.34
CA ILE A 337 -19.64 0.74 10.26
C ILE A 337 -19.26 2.21 10.49
N LYS A 338 -20.00 3.17 9.91
CA LYS A 338 -19.75 4.61 10.13
C LYS A 338 -19.90 4.97 11.61
N ARG A 339 -20.97 4.51 12.27
CA ARG A 339 -21.19 4.75 13.70
C ARG A 339 -20.06 4.17 14.56
N TRP A 340 -19.52 3.02 14.17
CA TRP A 340 -18.34 2.46 14.85
C TRP A 340 -17.12 3.36 14.66
N ALA A 341 -16.88 3.83 13.43
CA ALA A 341 -15.72 4.63 13.05
C ALA A 341 -15.70 6.02 13.71
N ASP A 342 -16.85 6.69 13.84
CA ASP A 342 -16.98 8.06 14.37
C ASP A 342 -16.32 8.27 15.75
N THR A 343 -16.15 7.21 16.54
CA THR A 343 -15.57 7.27 17.88
C THR A 343 -14.24 6.51 18.02
N ARG A 344 -13.81 5.78 16.98
CA ARG A 344 -12.71 4.80 17.07
C ARG A 344 -11.67 4.88 15.96
N ALA A 345 -11.93 5.64 14.90
CA ALA A 345 -11.05 5.75 13.75
C ALA A 345 -10.98 7.19 13.25
N VAL A 346 -9.83 7.56 12.68
CA VAL A 346 -9.64 8.84 12.00
C VAL A 346 -10.09 8.69 10.55
N LYS A 347 -10.91 9.59 10.02
CA LYS A 347 -11.23 9.56 8.58
C LYS A 347 -9.96 9.74 7.76
N ALA A 348 -9.76 8.93 6.74
CA ALA A 348 -8.59 9.03 5.87
C ALA A 348 -8.57 10.34 5.07
N SER A 349 -9.75 10.81 4.67
CA SER A 349 -10.00 12.10 4.00
C SER A 349 -10.71 13.09 4.94
N LYS A 350 -10.73 14.37 4.58
CA LYS A 350 -11.38 15.46 5.33
C LYS A 350 -12.91 15.36 5.37
#